data_AF-A0A7Z9XH73-F1
#
_entry.id   AF-A0A7Z9XH73-F1
#
_cell.length_a   1.000
_cell.length_b   1.000
_cell.length_c   1.000
_cell.angle_alpha   90.00
_cell.angle_beta   90.00
_cell.angle_gamma   90.00
#
_symmetry.space_group_name_H-M   'P 1'
#
loop_
_entity.id
_entity.type
_entity.pdbx_description
1 polymer ?
#
loop_
_entity_poly.entity_id
_entity_poly.type
_entity_poly.pdbx_seq_one_letter_code
_entity_poly.pdbx_strand_id
1 'polypeptide(L)' 'MPGQVLVKFRDGTDEGAIETIRRELSLESIKISPEPPLHRMKILDGSSVEEVIERLQGFDEVEYSEPNYIIEFQ' A
#
# COMPACT_ATOMS: atom_id res chain seq x y z
N MET A 1 -0.64 -8.76 -9.20
CA MET A 1 -1.35 -7.69 -9.91
C MET A 1 -0.35 -6.60 -10.21
N PRO A 2 -0.02 -6.38 -11.48
CA PRO A 2 0.74 -5.20 -11.90
C PRO A 2 0.09 -3.91 -11.36
N GLY A 3 0.91 -2.96 -10.92
CA GLY A 3 0.45 -1.65 -10.45
C GLY A 3 -0.31 -1.64 -9.12
N GLN A 4 -0.14 -2.68 -8.29
CA GLN A 4 -0.76 -2.75 -6.96
C GLN A 4 0.24 -3.13 -5.87
N VAL A 5 0.03 -2.55 -4.70
CA VAL A 5 0.81 -2.79 -3.49
C VAL A 5 -0.09 -3.22 -2.33
N LEU A 6 0.48 -4.03 -1.44
CA LEU A 6 -0.11 -4.35 -0.14
C LEU A 6 0.67 -3.58 0.91
N VAL A 7 -0.05 -2.89 1.80
CA VAL A 7 0.55 -2.03 2.83
C VAL A 7 -0.10 -2.35 4.16
N LYS A 8 0.73 -2.65 5.16
CA LYS A 8 0.31 -2.67 6.56
C LYS A 8 0.84 -1.42 7.23
N PHE A 9 -0.08 -0.63 7.80
CA PHE A 9 0.27 0.48 8.67
C PHE A 9 0.47 -0.03 10.10
N ARG A 10 1.29 0.66 10.88
CA ARG A 10 1.50 0.36 12.29
C ARG A 10 0.21 0.52 13.08
N ASP A 11 0.07 -0.27 14.13
CA ASP A 11 -1.06 -0.16 15.05
C ASP A 11 -1.15 1.27 15.62
N GLY A 12 -2.36 1.85 15.57
CA GLY A 12 -2.62 3.20 16.04
C GLY A 12 -2.37 4.31 15.02
N THR A 13 -1.94 3.98 13.79
CA THR A 13 -1.91 4.95 12.68
C THR A 13 -3.34 5.43 12.39
N ASP A 14 -3.56 6.74 12.44
CA ASP A 14 -4.89 7.31 12.19
C ASP A 14 -5.22 7.39 10.70
N GLU A 15 -6.52 7.45 10.38
CA GLU A 15 -7.00 7.48 8.99
C GLU A 15 -6.52 8.72 8.21
N GLY A 16 -6.24 9.83 8.88
CA GLY A 16 -5.74 11.06 8.25
C GLY A 16 -4.29 10.94 7.79
N ALA A 17 -3.44 10.27 8.58
CA ALA A 17 -2.09 9.93 8.17
C ALA A 17 -2.09 8.97 6.97
N ILE A 18 -2.93 7.93 7.01
CA ILE A 18 -3.11 6.98 5.90
C ILE A 18 -3.58 7.71 4.63
N GLU A 19 -4.54 8.63 4.75
CA GLU A 19 -5.02 9.42 3.61
C GLU A 19 -3.91 10.32 3.03
N THR A 20 -3.08 10.92 3.88
CA THR A 20 -1.97 11.78 3.47
C THR A 20 -0.96 10.99 2.64
N ILE A 21 -0.52 9.83 3.13
CA ILE A 21 0.40 8.93 2.42
C ILE A 21 -0.20 8.50 1.08
N ARG A 22 -1.48 8.14 1.06
CA ARG A 22 -2.18 7.76 -0.17
C ARG A 22 -2.19 8.87 -1.21
N ARG A 23 -2.45 10.12 -0.81
CA ARG A 23 -2.45 11.27 -1.72
C ARG A 23 -1.05 11.60 -2.21
N GLU A 24 -0.04 11.53 -1.34
CA GLU A 24 1.36 11.80 -1.69
C GLU A 24 1.93 10.80 -2.70
N LEU A 25 1.50 9.55 -2.61
CA LEU A 25 1.96 8.45 -3.47
C LEU A 25 0.99 8.12 -4.61
N SER A 26 -0.01 8.96 -4.87
CA SER A 26 -1.03 8.73 -5.91
C SER A 26 -1.70 7.34 -5.82
N LEU A 27 -2.08 6.91 -4.61
CA LEU A 27 -2.63 5.59 -4.33
C LEU A 27 -4.15 5.58 -4.11
N GLU A 28 -4.83 4.67 -4.80
CA GLU A 28 -6.25 4.39 -4.60
C GLU A 28 -6.44 3.15 -3.73
N SER A 29 -7.23 3.26 -2.64
CA SER A 29 -7.55 2.09 -1.81
C SER A 29 -8.60 1.23 -2.50
N ILE A 30 -8.25 -0.02 -2.81
CA ILE A 30 -9.17 -0.98 -3.42
C ILE A 30 -9.94 -1.76 -2.34
N LYS A 31 -9.24 -2.23 -1.31
CA LYS A 31 -9.81 -3.06 -0.25
C LYS A 31 -8.94 -2.98 1.00
N ILE A 32 -9.58 -3.09 2.15
CA ILE A 32 -8.92 -3.35 3.43
C ILE A 32 -9.36 -4.74 3.89
N SER A 33 -8.40 -5.63 4.14
CA SER A 33 -8.65 -6.88 4.86
C SER A 33 -8.53 -6.60 6.35
N PRO A 34 -9.47 -7.05 7.21
CA PRO A 34 -9.49 -6.66 8.62
C PRO A 34 -8.46 -7.39 9.49
N GLU A 35 -8.05 -8.62 9.13
CA GLU A 35 -7.17 -9.44 9.96
C GLU A 35 -6.15 -10.24 9.10
N PRO A 36 -4.85 -9.85 9.10
CA PRO A 36 -4.33 -8.58 9.62
C PRO A 36 -4.87 -7.38 8.81
N PRO A 37 -4.90 -6.16 9.39
CA PRO A 37 -5.27 -4.94 8.68
C PRO A 37 -4.30 -4.71 7.52
N LEU A 38 -4.74 -5.04 6.31
CA LEU A 38 -3.92 -4.97 5.10
C LEU A 38 -4.64 -4.16 4.03
N HIS A 39 -4.00 -3.07 3.61
CA HIS A 39 -4.52 -2.18 2.58
C HIS A 39 -4.01 -2.64 1.22
N ARG A 40 -4.93 -3.02 0.33
CA ARG A 40 -4.65 -3.23 -1.07
C ARG A 40 -4.86 -1.93 -1.83
N MET A 41 -3.81 -1.41 -2.43
CA MET A 41 -3.83 -0.13 -3.13
C MET A 41 -3.38 -0.23 -4.58
N LYS A 42 -3.92 0.65 -5.42
CA LYS A 42 -3.55 0.79 -6.84
C LYS A 42 -2.74 2.05 -7.05
N ILE A 43 -1.68 1.96 -7.85
CA ILE A 43 -0.83 3.07 -8.26
C ILE A 43 -1.49 3.77 -9.46
N LEU A 44 -1.68 5.09 -9.37
CA LEU A 44 -2.40 5.86 -10.39
C LEU A 44 -1.50 6.69 -11.32
N ASP A 45 -0.30 7.05 -10.89
CA ASP A 45 0.59 7.96 -11.62
C ASP A 45 1.57 7.25 -12.58
N GLY A 46 1.50 5.92 -12.65
CA GLY A 46 2.35 5.10 -13.51
C GLY A 46 3.71 4.75 -12.93
N SER A 47 3.98 5.11 -11.67
CA SER A 47 5.18 4.68 -10.95
C SER A 47 5.28 3.15 -10.89
N SER A 48 6.51 2.63 -10.83
CA SER A 48 6.71 1.18 -10.67
C SER A 48 6.30 0.74 -9.26
N VAL A 49 6.00 -0.55 -9.12
CA VAL A 49 5.65 -1.14 -7.81
C VAL A 49 6.84 -1.02 -6.85
N GLU A 50 8.04 -1.24 -7.35
CA GLU A 50 9.30 -1.15 -6.61
C GLU A 50 9.55 0.27 -6.09
N GLU A 51 9.38 1.29 -6.94
CA GLU A 51 9.55 2.70 -6.54
C GLU A 51 8.56 3.09 -5.43
N VAL A 52 7.29 2.69 -5.57
CA VAL A 52 6.27 2.97 -4.56
C VAL A 52 6.58 2.26 -3.24
N ILE A 53 7.08 1.02 -3.28
CA ILE A 53 7.48 0.28 -2.07
C ILE A 53 8.66 0.97 -1.38
N GLU A 54 9.68 1.40 -2.11
CA GLU A 54 10.81 2.14 -1.53
C GLU A 54 10.35 3.44 -0.86
N ARG A 55 9.43 4.17 -1.50
CA ARG A 55 8.84 5.39 -0.91
C ARG A 55 8.00 5.08 0.33
N LEU A 56 7.19 4.01 0.30
CA LEU A 56 6.38 3.57 1.44
C LEU A 56 7.23 3.22 2.66
N GLN A 57 8.39 2.59 2.46
CA GLN A 57 9.34 2.26 3.54
C GLN A 57 9.92 3.50 4.25
N GLY A 58 9.81 4.69 3.66
CA GLY A 58 10.26 5.94 4.25
C GLY A 58 9.28 6.58 5.24
N PHE A 59 8.04 6.07 5.35
CA PHE A 59 7.04 6.58 6.28
C PHE A 59 7.07 5.83 7.62
N ASP A 60 7.14 6.55 8.73
CA ASP A 60 7.15 5.95 10.07
C ASP A 60 5.86 5.16 10.36
N GLU A 61 4.74 5.56 9.72
CA GLU A 61 3.43 4.94 9.82
C GLU A 61 3.36 3.56 9.13
N VAL A 62 4.28 3.26 8.21
CA VAL A 62 4.27 2.00 7.46
C VAL A 62 5.05 0.94 8.24
N GLU A 63 4.38 -0.18 8.56
CA GLU A 63 5.03 -1.33 9.20
C GLU A 63 5.72 -2.20 8.14
N TYR A 64 5.02 -2.48 7.03
CA TYR A 64 5.59 -3.16 5.88
C TYR A 64 4.80 -2.86 4.60
N SER A 65 5.46 -3.02 3.45
CA SER A 65 4.86 -2.94 2.13
C SER A 65 5.45 -3.97 1.18
N GLU A 66 4.63 -4.60 0.35
CA GLU A 66 5.05 -5.61 -0.63
C GLU A 66 4.27 -5.50 -1.95
N PRO A 67 4.79 -6.07 -3.06
CA PRO A 67 4.04 -6.19 -4.29
C PRO A 67 2.82 -7.09 -4.07
N ASN A 68 1.67 -6.71 -4.63
CA ASN A 68 0.52 -7.61 -4.62
C ASN A 68 0.73 -8.68 -5.70
N TYR A 69 1.46 -9.77 -5.46
CA TYR A 69 1.58 -10.87 -6.43
C TYR A 69 0.26 -11.64 -6.54
N ILE A 70 -0.30 -11.81 -7.75
CA ILE A 70 -1.30 -12.88 -7.93
C ILE A 70 -0.47 -14.15 -8.11
N ILE A 71 -0.50 -15.05 -7.14
CA ILE A 71 -0.16 -16.44 -7.42
C ILE A 71 -1.40 -17.03 -8.08
N GLU A 72 -1.46 -17.03 -9.40
CA GLU A 72 -2.42 -17.87 -10.10
C GLU A 72 -1.89 -19.30 -9.97
N PHE A 73 -2.49 -20.09 -9.08
CA PHE A 73 -2.40 -21.54 -9.22
C PHE A 73 -3.22 -21.90 -10.45
N GLN A 74 -2.52 -22.22 -11.55
CA GLN A 74 -3.12 -22.92 -12.69
C GLN A 74 -3.44 -24.37 -12.31
#